data_AF-A0A3D3FQZ6-F1
#
_entry.id   AF-A0A3D3FQZ6-F1
#
_cell.length_a   1.000
_cell.length_b   1.000
_cell.length_c   1.000
_cell.angle_alpha   90.00
_cell.angle_beta   90.00
_cell.angle_gamma   90.00
#
_symmetry.space_group_name_H-M   'P 1'
#
loop_
_entity.id
_entity.type
_entity.pdbx_description
1 polymer ?
#
loop_
_entity_poly.entity_id
_entity_poly.type
_entity_poly.pdbx_seq_one_letter_code
_entity_poly.pdbx_strand_id
1 'polypeptide(L)'
;MYVHAKQREFDEILRALFEEVDRRLEDRWPLAYARHPNRPERGVTADPSADGLFEVAADFTAGIGSGLGRGYLVSVRVATLEDVPVDRFEAFMTEAAGTVSELLPRYFPGRELGVARDGPRFKITGDFSLGSL
;
A
#
# COMPACT_ATOMS: atom_id res chain seq x y z
N MET A 1 3.89 6.28 -23.81
CA MET A 1 4.70 5.20 -23.22
C MET A 1 3.91 3.90 -23.36
N TYR A 2 4.36 2.94 -24.17
CA TYR A 2 3.67 1.66 -24.32
C TYR A 2 4.01 0.77 -23.13
N VAL A 3 3.04 0.56 -22.23
CA VAL A 3 3.19 -0.38 -21.12
C VAL A 3 2.73 -1.76 -21.58
N HIS A 4 3.59 -2.76 -21.42
CA HIS A 4 3.30 -4.15 -21.81
C HIS A 4 2.03 -4.65 -21.11
N ALA A 5 1.17 -5.41 -21.81
CA ALA A 5 -0.15 -5.81 -21.29
C ALA A 5 -0.06 -6.52 -19.93
N LYS A 6 0.90 -7.43 -19.77
CA LYS A 6 1.12 -8.15 -18.50
C LYS A 6 1.54 -7.24 -17.34
N GLN A 7 2.27 -6.15 -17.62
CA GLN A 7 2.64 -5.18 -16.59
C GLN A 7 1.40 -4.41 -16.13
N ARG A 8 0.53 -4.00 -17.06
CA ARG A 8 -0.73 -3.33 -16.72
C ARG A 8 -1.63 -4.21 -15.85
N GLU A 9 -1.77 -5.48 -16.21
CA GLU A 9 -2.55 -6.43 -15.40
C GLU A 9 -1.98 -6.60 -13.99
N PHE A 10 -0.66 -6.73 -13.87
CA PHE A 10 0.00 -6.78 -12.56
C PHE A 10 -0.27 -5.51 -11.75
N ASP A 11 -0.12 -4.33 -12.35
CA ASP A 11 -0.33 -3.04 -11.71
C ASP A 11 -1.80 -2.84 -11.30
N GLU A 12 -2.76 -3.30 -12.10
CA GLU A 12 -4.19 -3.24 -11.79
C GLU A 12 -4.56 -4.12 -10.60
N ILE A 13 -4.02 -5.34 -10.53
CA ILE A 13 -4.22 -6.24 -9.39
C ILE A 13 -3.57 -5.64 -8.13
N LEU A 14 -2.36 -5.11 -8.25
CA LEU A 14 -1.66 -4.48 -7.12
C LEU A 14 -2.43 -3.26 -6.62
N ARG A 15 -2.91 -2.39 -7.51
CA ARG A 15 -3.77 -1.25 -7.16
C ARG A 15 -5.02 -1.71 -6.42
N ALA A 16 -5.73 -2.72 -6.93
CA ALA A 16 -6.94 -3.25 -6.30
C ALA A 16 -6.67 -3.85 -4.90
N LEU A 17 -5.49 -4.43 -4.66
CA LEU A 17 -5.07 -4.87 -3.32
C LEU A 17 -4.93 -3.66 -2.39
N PHE A 18 -4.21 -2.62 -2.82
CA PHE A 18 -3.95 -1.44 -1.98
C PHE A 18 -5.22 -0.63 -1.70
N GLU A 19 -6.16 -0.58 -2.65
CA GLU A 19 -7.50 -0.05 -2.41
C GLU A 19 -8.28 -0.84 -1.33
N GLU A 20 -8.11 -2.17 -1.23
CA GLU A 20 -8.71 -2.95 -0.14
C GLU A 20 -7.99 -2.68 1.19
N VAL A 21 -6.66 -2.54 1.19
CA VAL A 21 -5.88 -2.18 2.39
C VAL A 21 -6.32 -0.83 2.95
N ASP A 22 -6.45 0.17 2.07
CA ASP A 22 -6.88 1.52 2.42
C ASP A 22 -8.26 1.49 3.12
N ARG A 23 -9.25 0.84 2.48
CA ARG A 23 -10.60 0.68 3.05
C ARG A 23 -10.58 0.00 4.42
N ARG A 24 -9.75 -1.04 4.60
CA ARG A 24 -9.64 -1.74 5.90
C ARG A 24 -8.98 -0.87 6.96
N LEU A 25 -8.02 -0.03 6.59
CA LEU A 25 -7.37 0.89 7.51
C LEU A 25 -8.35 1.98 7.98
N GLU A 26 -9.16 2.52 7.06
CA GLU A 26 -10.28 3.43 7.36
C GLU A 26 -11.29 2.80 8.33
N ASP A 27 -11.69 1.55 8.08
CA ASP A 27 -12.66 0.84 8.94
C ASP A 27 -12.11 0.59 10.35
N ARG A 28 -10.80 0.35 10.46
CA ARG A 28 -10.13 0.05 11.74
C ARG A 28 -9.85 1.29 12.57
N TRP A 29 -9.60 2.43 11.92
CA TRP A 29 -9.22 3.68 12.59
C TRP A 29 -10.19 4.83 12.28
N PRO A 30 -11.50 4.63 12.53
CA PRO A 30 -12.47 5.69 12.27
C PRO A 30 -12.17 6.88 13.17
N LEU A 31 -12.11 8.08 12.59
CA LEU A 31 -11.92 9.33 13.33
C LEU A 31 -10.62 9.37 14.16
N ALA A 32 -9.58 8.62 13.76
CA ALA A 32 -8.28 8.69 14.43
C ALA A 32 -7.70 10.10 14.40
N TYR A 33 -7.98 10.85 13.32
CA TYR A 33 -7.64 12.24 13.11
C TYR A 33 -8.71 12.94 12.29
N ALA A 34 -8.79 14.26 12.39
CA ALA A 34 -9.51 15.09 11.45
C ALA A 34 -8.82 15.03 10.08
N ARG A 35 -9.62 14.78 9.04
CA ARG A 35 -9.13 14.83 7.66
C ARG A 35 -8.73 16.26 7.31
N HIS A 36 -7.76 16.38 6.42
CA HIS A 36 -7.36 17.66 5.85
C HIS A 36 -8.60 18.33 5.21
N PRO A 37 -8.83 19.65 5.38
CA PRO A 37 -10.05 20.31 4.90
C PRO A 37 -10.34 20.13 3.39
N ASN A 38 -9.28 20.09 2.58
CA ASN A 38 -9.38 19.87 1.13
C ASN A 38 -9.46 18.39 0.72
N ARG A 39 -9.51 17.45 1.67
CA ARG A 39 -9.59 16.01 1.39
C ARG A 39 -11.06 15.59 1.35
N PRO A 40 -11.54 14.98 0.26
CA PRO A 40 -12.91 14.48 0.19
C PRO A 40 -13.21 13.44 1.28
N GLU A 41 -14.50 13.29 1.61
CA GLU A 41 -14.95 12.26 2.54
C GLU A 41 -14.80 10.89 1.93
N ARG A 42 -14.58 9.87 2.78
CA ARG A 42 -14.44 8.49 2.32
C ARG A 42 -15.63 8.08 1.44
N GLY A 43 -15.35 7.53 0.27
CA GLY A 43 -16.34 7.08 -0.71
C GLY A 43 -16.90 8.17 -1.62
N VAL A 44 -16.35 9.40 -1.55
CA VAL A 44 -16.72 10.49 -2.47
C VAL A 44 -16.00 10.35 -3.81
N THR A 45 -14.80 9.78 -3.84
CA THR A 45 -14.03 9.57 -5.08
C THR A 45 -14.11 8.12 -5.55
N ALA A 46 -13.90 7.90 -6.84
CA ALA A 46 -13.83 6.55 -7.41
C ALA A 46 -12.53 5.80 -7.02
N ASP A 47 -11.52 6.54 -6.58
CA ASP A 47 -10.24 6.03 -6.11
C ASP A 47 -10.14 6.25 -4.59
N PRO A 48 -10.09 5.20 -3.77
CA PRO A 48 -9.92 5.32 -2.31
C PRO A 48 -8.66 6.10 -1.91
N SER A 49 -7.58 6.03 -2.69
CA SER A 49 -6.36 6.81 -2.42
C SER A 49 -6.57 8.32 -2.59
N ALA A 50 -7.72 8.76 -3.14
CA ALA A 50 -8.08 10.15 -3.35
C ALA A 50 -9.08 10.71 -2.31
N ASP A 51 -9.62 9.90 -1.39
CA ASP A 51 -10.52 10.34 -0.32
C ASP A 51 -10.17 9.73 1.06
N GLY A 52 -11.00 9.97 2.07
CA GLY A 52 -10.75 9.45 3.42
C GLY A 52 -9.58 10.11 4.15
N LEU A 53 -9.18 9.52 5.28
CA LEU A 53 -8.04 9.90 6.10
C LEU A 53 -6.73 9.30 5.58
N PHE A 54 -6.74 8.11 5.03
CA PHE A 54 -5.55 7.40 4.58
C PHE A 54 -5.36 7.53 3.08
N GLU A 55 -4.11 7.34 2.67
CA GLU A 55 -3.70 7.07 1.31
C GLU A 55 -2.65 5.97 1.38
N VAL A 56 -2.97 4.78 0.87
CA VAL A 56 -2.07 3.63 0.88
C VAL A 56 -1.68 3.24 -0.55
N ALA A 57 -0.38 3.11 -0.81
CA ALA A 57 0.14 2.83 -2.15
C ALA A 57 1.35 1.88 -2.15
N ALA A 58 1.61 1.30 -3.32
CA ALA A 58 2.78 0.47 -3.59
C ALA A 58 3.81 1.26 -4.40
N ASP A 59 4.94 1.62 -3.79
CA ASP A 59 5.99 2.39 -4.47
C ASP A 59 7.13 1.49 -4.92
N PHE A 60 7.31 1.33 -6.24
CA PHE A 60 8.42 0.55 -6.76
C PHE A 60 9.78 1.16 -6.34
N THR A 61 10.69 0.29 -5.90
CA THR A 61 12.07 0.65 -5.63
C THR A 61 13.03 -0.35 -6.27
N ALA A 62 14.09 0.17 -6.89
CA ALA A 62 15.20 -0.63 -7.39
C ALA A 62 16.01 -1.29 -6.25
N GLY A 63 15.83 -0.87 -5.00
CA GLY A 63 16.45 -1.49 -3.83
C GLY A 63 17.90 -1.07 -3.56
N ILE A 64 18.39 0.02 -4.16
CA ILE A 64 19.72 0.55 -3.89
C ILE A 64 19.82 0.94 -2.40
N GLY A 65 20.73 0.30 -1.66
CA GLY A 65 20.91 0.52 -0.22
C GLY A 65 19.92 -0.23 0.69
N SER A 66 19.06 -1.09 0.14
CA SER A 66 18.11 -1.90 0.90
C SER A 66 18.67 -3.28 1.24
N GLY A 67 18.36 -3.81 2.43
CA GLY A 67 18.75 -5.16 2.83
C GLY A 67 18.03 -6.27 2.06
N LEU A 68 16.91 -5.94 1.41
CA LEU A 68 16.02 -6.89 0.73
C LEU A 68 16.05 -6.79 -0.81
N GLY A 69 16.88 -5.91 -1.38
CA GLY A 69 16.87 -5.62 -2.82
C GLY A 69 15.61 -4.93 -3.34
N ARG A 70 15.28 -5.17 -4.62
CA ARG A 70 14.16 -4.54 -5.34
C ARG A 70 12.79 -5.02 -4.81
N GLY A 71 11.78 -4.18 -4.95
CA GLY A 71 10.41 -4.54 -4.58
C GLY A 71 9.49 -3.33 -4.56
N TYR A 72 8.36 -3.46 -3.87
CA TYR A 72 7.42 -2.36 -3.68
C TYR A 72 7.36 -2.00 -2.20
N LEU A 73 7.61 -0.73 -1.87
CA LEU A 73 7.41 -0.22 -0.52
C LEU A 73 5.92 -0.11 -0.25
N VAL A 74 5.50 -0.51 0.95
CA VAL A 74 4.17 -0.23 1.47
C VAL A 74 4.20 1.18 2.03
N SER A 75 3.57 2.11 1.32
CA SER A 75 3.52 3.53 1.70
C SER A 75 2.16 3.86 2.29
N VAL A 76 2.17 4.51 3.46
CA VAL A 76 0.98 5.05 4.11
C VAL A 76 1.18 6.55 4.29
N ARG A 77 0.16 7.31 3.92
CA ARG A 77 0.04 8.72 4.26
C ARG A 77 -1.23 8.94 5.06
N VAL A 78 -1.15 9.83 6.05
CA VAL A 78 -2.31 10.32 6.81
C VAL A 78 -2.63 11.72 6.30
N ALA A 79 -3.75 11.87 5.63
CA ALA A 79 -4.23 13.14 5.06
C ALA A 79 -4.85 14.01 6.15
N THR A 80 -4.03 14.51 7.07
CA THR A 80 -4.42 15.41 8.17
C THR A 80 -3.47 16.61 8.27
N LEU A 81 -3.92 17.67 8.95
CA LEU A 81 -3.08 18.79 9.38
C LEU A 81 -2.57 18.63 10.82
N GLU A 82 -3.08 17.63 11.54
CA GLU A 82 -2.64 17.32 12.89
C GLU A 82 -1.25 16.69 12.88
N ASP A 83 -0.49 16.89 13.96
CA ASP A 83 0.76 16.18 14.15
C ASP A 83 0.45 14.71 14.48
N VAL A 84 1.02 13.79 13.70
CA VAL A 84 0.84 12.35 13.89
C VAL A 84 2.09 11.82 14.60
N PRO A 85 1.99 11.45 15.89
CA PRO A 85 3.13 10.91 16.62
C PRO A 85 3.74 9.68 15.93
N VAL A 86 5.05 9.52 16.04
CA VAL A 86 5.80 8.46 15.36
C VAL A 86 5.29 7.06 15.71
N ASP A 87 4.99 6.80 16.98
CA ASP A 87 4.42 5.54 17.45
C ASP A 87 3.05 5.27 16.85
N ARG A 88 2.23 6.32 16.66
CA ARG A 88 0.94 6.20 16.00
C ARG A 88 1.07 5.91 14.51
N PHE A 89 2.01 6.58 13.84
CA PHE A 89 2.30 6.32 12.44
C PHE A 89 2.86 4.90 12.22
N GLU A 90 3.74 4.43 13.10
CA GLU A 90 4.25 3.04 13.10
C GLU A 90 3.13 2.00 13.27
N ALA A 91 2.11 2.29 14.08
CA ALA A 91 0.94 1.43 14.20
C ALA A 91 0.16 1.34 12.87
N PHE A 92 -0.07 2.47 12.18
CA PHE A 92 -0.73 2.47 10.87
C PHE A 92 0.09 1.71 9.81
N MET A 93 1.40 1.94 9.77
CA MET A 93 2.31 1.25 8.84
C MET A 93 2.33 -0.26 9.08
N THR A 94 2.38 -0.68 10.35
CA THR A 94 2.40 -2.10 10.73
C THR A 94 1.08 -2.78 10.36
N GLU A 95 -0.04 -2.11 10.61
CA GLU A 95 -1.38 -2.60 10.26
C GLU A 95 -1.54 -2.73 8.73
N ALA A 96 -1.13 -1.71 7.97
CA ALA A 96 -1.16 -1.74 6.52
C ALA A 96 -0.29 -2.88 5.97
N ALA A 97 0.94 -3.04 6.47
CA ALA A 97 1.84 -4.12 6.07
C ALA A 97 1.29 -5.51 6.40
N GLY A 98 0.69 -5.68 7.58
CA GLY A 98 0.03 -6.92 7.97
C GLY A 98 -1.15 -7.26 7.05
N THR A 99 -1.97 -6.26 6.73
CA THR A 99 -3.10 -6.41 5.81
C THR A 99 -2.63 -6.73 4.39
N VAL A 100 -1.58 -6.09 3.89
CA VAL A 100 -0.95 -6.44 2.59
C VAL A 100 -0.51 -7.90 2.62
N SER A 101 0.19 -8.32 3.67
CA SER A 101 0.68 -9.70 3.81
C SER A 101 -0.47 -10.72 3.81
N GLU A 102 -1.61 -10.40 4.42
CA GLU A 102 -2.82 -11.25 4.41
C GLU A 102 -3.44 -11.34 3.00
N LEU A 103 -3.49 -10.23 2.27
CA LEU A 103 -4.15 -10.13 0.97
C LEU A 103 -3.32 -10.65 -0.20
N LEU A 104 -1.99 -10.63 -0.10
CA LEU A 104 -1.08 -11.03 -1.18
C LEU A 104 -1.43 -12.41 -1.79
N PRO A 105 -1.64 -13.50 -1.00
CA PRO A 105 -1.97 -14.81 -1.57
C PRO A 105 -3.32 -14.86 -2.30
N ARG A 106 -4.26 -13.98 -1.93
CA ARG A 106 -5.58 -13.90 -2.56
C ARG A 106 -5.54 -13.16 -3.90
N TYR A 107 -4.78 -12.07 -3.96
CA TYR A 107 -4.66 -11.24 -5.17
C TYR A 107 -3.63 -11.79 -6.16
N PHE A 108 -2.59 -12.46 -5.68
CA PHE A 108 -1.53 -13.06 -6.48
C PHE A 108 -1.41 -14.56 -6.22
N PRO A 109 -2.45 -15.36 -6.53
CA PRO A 109 -2.41 -16.79 -6.30
C PRO A 109 -1.28 -17.44 -7.10
N GLY A 110 -0.53 -18.33 -6.45
CA GLY A 110 0.58 -19.06 -7.08
C GLY A 110 1.86 -18.25 -7.26
N ARG A 111 1.94 -17.01 -6.75
CA ARG A 111 3.19 -16.24 -6.67
C ARG A 111 3.75 -16.27 -5.26
N GLU A 112 5.06 -16.42 -5.17
CA GLU A 112 5.79 -16.29 -3.90
C GLU A 112 6.06 -14.80 -3.66
N LEU A 113 5.09 -14.12 -3.05
CA LEU A 113 5.20 -12.75 -2.58
C LEU A 113 5.09 -12.71 -1.06
N GLY A 114 5.84 -11.81 -0.43
CA GLY A 114 5.79 -11.61 1.02
C GLY A 114 6.04 -10.16 1.39
N VAL A 115 5.71 -9.79 2.62
CA VAL A 115 6.00 -8.47 3.20
C VAL A 115 7.05 -8.62 4.28
N ALA A 116 8.08 -7.80 4.23
CA ALA A 116 9.14 -7.78 5.23
C ALA A 116 9.52 -6.35 5.62
N ARG A 117 10.03 -6.17 6.83
CA ARG A 117 10.55 -4.87 7.30
C ARG A 117 11.88 -4.57 6.59
N ASP A 118 12.02 -3.36 6.07
CA ASP A 118 13.23 -2.83 5.43
C ASP A 118 13.54 -1.45 6.04
N GLY A 119 14.34 -1.46 7.11
CA GLY A 119 14.57 -0.27 7.93
C GLY A 119 13.27 0.23 8.59
N PRO A 120 12.91 1.52 8.46
CA PRO A 120 11.67 2.05 9.02
C PRO A 120 10.42 1.73 8.19
N ARG A 121 10.55 1.11 7.01
CA ARG A 121 9.44 0.82 6.10
C ARG A 121 9.16 -0.67 6.01
N PHE A 122 8.06 -1.01 5.34
CA PHE A 122 7.77 -2.37 4.92
C PHE A 122 7.89 -2.47 3.40
N LYS A 123 8.30 -3.64 2.92
CA LYS A 123 8.54 -3.91 1.51
C LYS A 123 7.90 -5.23 1.13
N ILE A 124 7.14 -5.22 0.04
CA ILE A 124 6.76 -6.42 -0.68
C ILE A 124 7.99 -6.91 -1.44
N THR A 125 8.34 -8.18 -1.25
CA THR A 125 9.45 -8.89 -1.90
C THR A 125 8.95 -10.17 -2.56
N GLY A 126 9.76 -10.76 -3.43
CA GLY A 126 9.48 -12.06 -4.05
C GLY A 126 9.37 -12.02 -5.58
N ASP A 127 8.50 -12.86 -6.12
CA ASP A 127 8.34 -13.05 -7.57
C ASP A 127 7.48 -11.96 -8.24
N PHE A 128 8.16 -10.90 -8.69
CA PHE A 128 7.60 -9.86 -9.55
C PHE A 128 7.68 -10.18 -11.04
N SER A 129 8.03 -11.41 -11.43
CA SER A 129 8.07 -11.76 -12.84
C SER A 129 6.69 -11.62 -13.48
N LEU A 130 6.67 -11.26 -14.75
CA LEU A 130 5.44 -11.27 -15.56
C LEU A 130 5.22 -12.65 -16.22
N GLY A 131 5.86 -13.70 -15.67
CA GLY A 131 6.00 -15.05 -16.24
C GLY A 131 7.01 -15.16 -17.39
N SER A 132 7.45 -16.40 -17.69
CA SER A 132 7.76 -16.82 -19.06
C SER A 132 6.45 -17.22 -19.76
N LEU A 133 6.41 -17.15 -21.10
CA LEU A 133 5.27 -17.61 -21.92
C LEU A 133 4.78 -19.02 -21.54
#